data_AF-A0A967ICN4-F1
#
_entry.id   AF-A0A967ICN4-F1
#
_cell.length_a   1.000
_cell.length_b   1.000
_cell.length_c   1.000
_cell.angle_alpha   90.00
_cell.angle_beta   90.00
_cell.angle_gamma   90.00
#
_symmetry.space_group_name_H-M   'P 1'
#
loop_
_entity.id
_entity.type
_entity.pdbx_description
1 polymer ?
#
loop_
_entity_poly.entity_id
_entity_poly.type
_entity_poly.pdbx_seq_one_letter_code
_entity_poly.pdbx_strand_id
1 'polypeptide(L)'
;MGLLDDAVAEFERAQQDADRAADCITLKGVCLAEKGDFADAERAFREGLELSSASNEERLSLHYELGLLYEAWERPGEAVHEFRQVQAVRSDFRDVRDKIAELGGDDTGENTDPENNSGGKDRISYV
;
A
#
# COMPACT_ATOMS: atom_id res chain seq x y z
N MET A 1 -13.94 2.18 38.88
CA MET A 1 -13.02 1.47 37.97
C MET A 1 -13.82 1.07 36.74
N GLY A 2 -13.99 2.01 35.81
CA GLY A 2 -14.70 1.84 34.53
C GLY A 2 -13.80 2.17 33.34
N LEU A 3 -12.51 1.83 33.46
CA LEU A 3 -11.44 2.17 32.50
C LEU A 3 -11.64 1.59 31.09
N LEU A 4 -12.63 0.71 30.92
CA LEU A 4 -12.97 0.11 29.63
C LEU A 4 -14.05 0.92 28.90
N ASP A 5 -15.02 1.48 29.62
CA ASP A 5 -16.08 2.30 29.03
C ASP A 5 -15.56 3.68 28.57
N ASP A 6 -14.63 4.28 29.34
CA ASP A 6 -13.96 5.52 28.95
C ASP A 6 -13.03 5.33 27.72
N ALA A 7 -12.38 4.16 27.60
CA ALA A 7 -11.53 3.86 26.45
C ALA A 7 -12.36 3.68 25.17
N VAL A 8 -13.51 3.00 25.25
CA VAL A 8 -14.42 2.83 24.11
C VAL A 8 -15.00 4.19 23.67
N ALA A 9 -15.34 5.07 24.60
CA ALA A 9 -15.82 6.42 24.30
C ALA A 9 -14.74 7.31 23.64
N GLU A 10 -13.47 7.17 24.02
CA GLU A 10 -12.35 7.87 23.35
C GLU A 10 -12.09 7.29 21.94
N PHE A 11 -12.33 6.00 21.70
CA PHE A 11 -12.28 5.43 20.35
C PHE A 11 -13.44 5.86 19.46
N GLU A 12 -14.65 6.04 20.00
CA GLU A 12 -15.79 6.62 19.27
C GLU A 12 -15.58 8.11 18.93
N ARG A 13 -14.84 8.86 19.76
CA ARG A 13 -14.41 10.24 19.48
C ARG A 13 -13.23 10.31 18.52
N ALA A 14 -12.30 9.35 18.55
CA ALA A 14 -11.24 9.22 17.56
C ALA A 14 -11.79 8.84 16.17
N GLN A 15 -12.92 8.13 16.08
CA GLN A 15 -13.65 7.94 14.82
C GLN A 15 -14.29 9.23 14.29
N GLN A 16 -14.47 10.26 15.13
CA GLN A 16 -14.83 11.61 14.65
C GLN A 16 -13.60 12.39 14.16
N ASP A 17 -12.39 11.90 14.45
CA ASP A 17 -11.10 12.50 14.12
C ASP A 17 -10.42 11.63 13.04
N ALA A 18 -11.00 11.74 11.85
CA ALA A 18 -10.56 11.12 10.59
C ALA A 18 -9.03 11.06 10.41
N ASP A 19 -8.33 12.07 10.93
CA ASP A 19 -6.88 12.30 10.86
C ASP A 19 -6.02 11.26 11.62
N ARG A 20 -6.61 10.38 12.45
CA ARG A 20 -5.84 9.36 13.20
C ARG A 20 -6.11 7.92 12.79
N ALA A 21 -7.13 7.70 11.97
CA ALA A 21 -7.47 6.37 11.51
C ALA A 21 -6.38 5.79 10.60
N ALA A 22 -5.84 6.61 9.68
CA ALA A 22 -4.77 6.17 8.79
C ALA A 22 -3.45 5.91 9.55
N ASP A 23 -3.10 6.75 10.52
CA ASP A 23 -1.91 6.56 11.36
C ASP A 23 -1.94 5.24 12.14
N CYS A 24 -3.07 4.92 12.78
CA CYS A 24 -3.25 3.68 13.52
C CYS A 24 -3.14 2.45 12.61
N ILE A 25 -3.75 2.51 11.43
CA ILE A 25 -3.67 1.43 10.44
C ILE A 25 -2.24 1.25 9.94
N THR A 26 -1.54 2.37 9.68
CA THR A 26 -0.16 2.38 9.24
C THR A 26 0.74 1.71 10.28
N LEU A 27 0.64 2.11 11.55
CA LEU A 27 1.43 1.52 12.64
C LEU A 27 1.14 0.02 12.80
N LYS A 28 -0.12 -0.40 12.69
CA LYS A 28 -0.50 -1.82 12.71
C LYS A 28 0.17 -2.60 11.57
N GLY A 29 0.15 -2.06 10.34
CA GLY A 29 0.78 -2.67 9.18
C GLY A 29 2.29 -2.82 9.35
N VAL A 30 2.97 -1.78 9.85
CA VAL A 30 4.42 -1.81 10.15
C VAL A 30 4.75 -2.90 11.17
N CYS A 31 4.00 -2.97 12.28
CA CYS A 31 4.23 -4.01 13.29
C CYS A 31 3.99 -5.44 12.76
N LEU A 32 3.09 -5.63 11.81
CA LEU A 32 2.87 -6.93 11.16
C LEU A 32 4.02 -7.26 10.19
N ALA A 33 4.50 -6.27 9.45
CA ALA A 33 5.66 -6.42 8.56
C ALA A 33 6.91 -6.84 9.33
N GLU A 34 7.19 -6.19 10.47
CA GLU A 34 8.32 -6.53 11.35
C GLU A 34 8.23 -7.95 11.94
N LYS A 35 7.02 -8.49 12.08
CA LYS A 35 6.80 -9.88 12.52
C LYS A 35 6.97 -10.91 11.39
N GLY A 36 7.06 -10.45 10.14
CA GLY A 36 7.04 -11.30 8.94
C GLY A 36 5.63 -11.70 8.49
N ASP A 37 4.58 -11.15 9.10
CA ASP A 37 3.18 -11.38 8.74
C ASP A 37 2.78 -10.50 7.55
N PHE A 38 3.51 -10.64 6.43
CA PHE A 38 3.44 -9.68 5.33
C PHE A 38 2.06 -9.58 4.67
N ALA A 39 1.32 -10.70 4.55
CA ALA A 39 -0.03 -10.69 3.99
C ALA A 39 -1.03 -9.89 4.84
N ASP A 40 -0.89 -9.96 6.17
CA ASP A 40 -1.74 -9.19 7.08
C ASP A 40 -1.36 -7.71 7.10
N ALA A 41 -0.06 -7.40 6.95
CA ALA A 41 0.42 -6.03 6.78
C ALA A 41 -0.12 -5.40 5.49
N GLU A 42 -0.06 -6.11 4.36
CA GLU A 42 -0.58 -5.65 3.07
C GLU A 42 -2.07 -5.31 3.18
N ARG A 43 -2.86 -6.20 3.81
CA ARG A 43 -4.28 -5.97 4.06
C ARG A 43 -4.51 -4.73 4.91
N ALA A 44 -3.75 -4.55 5.99
CA ALA A 44 -3.90 -3.38 6.85
C ALA A 44 -3.64 -2.09 6.07
N PHE A 45 -2.55 -1.99 5.30
CA PHE A 45 -2.27 -0.77 4.53
C PHE A 45 -3.33 -0.49 3.47
N ARG A 46 -3.86 -1.52 2.79
CA ARG A 46 -4.97 -1.36 1.85
C ARG A 46 -6.25 -0.87 2.53
N GLU A 47 -6.58 -1.37 3.72
CA GLU A 47 -7.70 -0.85 4.52
C GLU A 47 -7.52 0.66 4.79
N GLY A 48 -6.29 1.11 5.02
CA GLY A 48 -5.96 2.53 5.17
C GLY A 48 -6.20 3.36 3.91
N LEU A 49 -5.89 2.80 2.74
CA LEU A 49 -6.10 3.47 1.45
C LEU A 49 -7.59 3.62 1.10
N GLU A 50 -8.41 2.65 1.54
CA GLU A 50 -9.88 2.68 1.39
C GLU A 50 -10.57 3.69 2.32
N LEU A 51 -9.84 4.30 3.27
CA LEU A 51 -10.39 5.35 4.10
C LEU A 51 -10.67 6.60 3.25
N SER A 52 -11.96 6.92 3.09
CA SER A 52 -12.42 8.17 2.47
C SER A 52 -11.88 9.41 3.18
N SER A 53 -11.56 9.30 4.47
CA SER A 53 -10.99 10.35 5.30
C SER A 53 -9.48 10.53 5.15
N ALA A 54 -8.77 9.58 4.55
CA ALA A 54 -7.33 9.70 4.39
C ALA A 54 -6.99 10.87 3.45
N SER A 55 -6.19 11.79 3.97
CA SER A 55 -5.59 12.87 3.23
C SER A 55 -4.63 12.35 2.17
N ASN A 56 -4.28 13.21 1.22
CA ASN A 56 -3.29 12.84 0.20
C ASN A 56 -1.93 12.49 0.81
N GLU A 57 -1.53 13.13 1.92
CA GLU A 57 -0.25 12.85 2.58
C GLU A 57 -0.25 11.48 3.29
N GLU A 58 -1.37 11.11 3.92
CA GLU A 58 -1.54 9.77 4.52
C GLU A 58 -1.57 8.69 3.45
N ARG A 59 -2.25 8.92 2.31
CA ARG A 59 -2.24 7.98 1.18
C ARG A 59 -0.84 7.79 0.59
N LEU A 60 -0.05 8.86 0.45
CA LEU A 60 1.35 8.76 0.03
C LEU A 60 2.18 7.97 1.02
N SER A 61 1.97 8.20 2.33
CA SER A 61 2.63 7.43 3.37
C SER A 61 2.27 5.95 3.30
N LEU A 62 0.99 5.61 3.11
CA LEU A 62 0.53 4.22 2.98
C LEU A 62 1.12 3.50 1.75
N HIS A 63 1.18 4.16 0.58
CA HIS A 63 1.85 3.60 -0.59
C HIS A 63 3.35 3.41 -0.35
N TYR A 64 3.99 4.33 0.36
CA TYR A 64 5.40 4.19 0.73
C TYR A 64 5.64 2.99 1.66
N GLU A 65 4.81 2.81 2.69
CA GLU A 65 4.91 1.66 3.60
C GLU A 65 4.58 0.33 2.89
N LEU A 66 3.66 0.31 1.91
CA LEU A 66 3.45 -0.86 1.04
C LEU A 66 4.70 -1.17 0.21
N GLY A 67 5.39 -0.15 -0.30
CA GLY A 67 6.65 -0.33 -1.02
C GLY A 67 7.72 -1.00 -0.15
N LEU A 68 7.90 -0.50 1.08
CA LEU A 68 8.83 -1.09 2.06
C LEU A 68 8.42 -2.51 2.46
N LEU A 69 7.12 -2.76 2.61
CA LEU A 69 6.61 -4.10 2.89
C LEU A 69 6.99 -5.09 1.80
N TYR A 70 6.78 -4.74 0.53
CA TYR A 70 7.14 -5.61 -0.59
C TYR A 70 8.64 -5.77 -0.76
N GLU A 71 9.44 -4.74 -0.42
CA GLU A 71 10.90 -4.86 -0.33
C GLU A 71 11.28 -5.92 0.72
N ALA A 72 10.71 -5.85 1.92
CA ALA A 72 10.94 -6.82 3.00
C ALA A 72 10.42 -8.23 2.66
N TRP A 73 9.39 -8.31 1.81
CA TRP A 73 8.81 -9.56 1.33
C TRP A 73 9.49 -10.10 0.06
N GLU A 74 10.64 -9.55 -0.34
CA GLU A 74 11.41 -9.98 -1.52
C GLU A 74 10.60 -9.91 -2.84
N ARG A 75 9.68 -8.94 -2.94
CA ARG A 75 8.82 -8.66 -4.11
C ARG A 75 9.16 -7.30 -4.73
N PRO A 76 10.35 -7.13 -5.33
CA PRO A 76 10.84 -5.82 -5.78
C PRO A 76 9.97 -5.18 -6.88
N GLY A 77 9.33 -5.98 -7.74
CA GLY A 77 8.45 -5.45 -8.79
C GLY A 77 7.24 -4.70 -8.23
N GLU A 78 6.65 -5.22 -7.16
CA GLU A 78 5.51 -4.60 -6.47
C GLU A 78 5.96 -3.43 -5.60
N ALA A 79 7.12 -3.53 -4.96
CA ALA A 79 7.73 -2.42 -4.24
C ALA A 79 7.92 -1.20 -5.16
N VAL A 80 8.52 -1.40 -6.34
CA VAL A 80 8.71 -0.34 -7.34
C VAL A 80 7.38 0.22 -7.83
N HIS A 81 6.35 -0.63 -8.01
CA HIS A 81 5.01 -0.15 -8.38
C HIS A 81 4.47 0.85 -7.36
N GLU A 82 4.48 0.49 -6.07
CA GLU A 82 3.96 1.35 -5.00
C GLU A 82 4.79 2.63 -4.83
N PHE A 83 6.12 2.54 -4.90
CA PHE A 83 6.98 3.72 -4.88
C PHE A 83 6.75 4.66 -6.06
N ARG A 84 6.42 4.13 -7.25
CA ARG A 84 6.06 4.96 -8.41
C ARG A 84 4.75 5.72 -8.19
N GLN A 85 3.77 5.16 -7.48
CA GLN A 85 2.55 5.88 -7.11
C GLN A 85 2.87 7.10 -6.24
N VAL A 86 3.79 6.94 -5.29
CA VAL A 86 4.27 8.03 -4.44
C VAL A 86 5.03 9.07 -5.27
N GLN A 87 5.99 8.63 -6.09
CA GLN A 87 6.83 9.51 -6.90
C GLN A 87 6.02 10.35 -7.91
N ALA A 88 4.97 9.77 -8.50
CA ALA A 88 4.10 10.43 -9.47
C ALA A 88 3.37 11.65 -8.89
N VAL A 89 3.07 11.62 -7.59
CA VAL A 89 2.42 12.72 -6.88
C VAL A 89 3.47 13.64 -6.25
N ARG A 90 4.47 13.05 -5.59
CA ARG A 90 5.49 13.77 -4.84
C ARG A 90 6.86 13.09 -4.96
N SER A 91 7.65 13.56 -5.91
CA SER A 91 8.96 12.97 -6.22
C SER A 91 10.04 13.27 -5.17
N ASP A 92 9.82 14.21 -4.26
CA ASP A 92 10.69 14.54 -3.10
C ASP A 92 10.21 13.88 -1.79
N PHE A 93 9.25 12.95 -1.86
CA PHE A 93 8.74 12.27 -0.68
C PHE A 93 9.75 11.26 -0.14
N ARG A 94 10.31 11.56 1.04
CA ARG A 94 11.33 10.72 1.72
C ARG A 94 12.47 10.34 0.74
N ASP A 95 12.88 9.09 0.74
CA ASP A 95 13.91 8.47 -0.11
C ASP A 95 13.33 7.67 -1.29
N VAL A 96 12.10 7.99 -1.74
CA VAL A 96 11.40 7.21 -2.78
C VAL A 96 12.19 7.04 -4.09
N ARG A 97 12.97 8.05 -4.48
CA ARG A 97 13.80 7.98 -5.72
C ARG A 97 14.94 6.99 -5.56
N ASP A 98 15.58 7.01 -4.40
CA ASP A 98 16.69 6.12 -4.07
C ASP A 98 16.17 4.69 -3.98
N LYS A 99 15.01 4.47 -3.32
CA LYS A 99 14.33 3.18 -3.27
C LYS A 99 14.01 2.58 -4.63
N ILE A 100 13.48 3.39 -5.56
CA ILE A 100 13.22 2.91 -6.93
C ILE A 100 14.53 2.53 -7.63
N ALA A 101 15.58 3.34 -7.51
CA ALA A 101 16.87 3.06 -8.13
C ALA A 101 17.55 1.79 -7.55
N GLU A 102 17.52 1.64 -6.22
CA GLU A 102 18.08 0.47 -5.51
C GLU A 102 17.41 -0.84 -5.94
N LEU A 103 16.09 -0.82 -6.13
CA LEU A 103 15.31 -1.98 -6.55
C LEU A 103 15.40 -2.28 -8.06
N GLY A 104 16.25 -1.56 -8.79
CA GLY A 104 16.44 -1.75 -10.23
C GLY A 104 15.34 -1.13 -11.08
N GLY A 105 14.62 -0.14 -10.55
CA GLY A 105 13.66 0.69 -11.27
C GLY A 105 14.30 1.72 -12.19
N ASP A 106 15.56 1.50 -12.60
CA ASP A 106 16.20 2.25 -13.67
C ASP A 106 15.28 2.27 -14.89
N ASP A 107 15.13 3.46 -15.45
CA ASP A 107 14.37 3.82 -16.65
C ASP A 107 14.97 3.17 -17.93
N THR A 108 15.27 1.87 -17.87
CA THR A 108 15.52 1.08 -19.07
C THR A 108 14.17 0.55 -19.50
N GLY A 109 13.49 1.34 -20.34
CA GLY A 109 12.19 0.98 -20.87
C GLY A 109 12.21 -0.42 -21.48
N GLU A 110 11.48 -1.35 -20.88
CA GLU A 110 10.97 -2.53 -21.56
C GLU A 110 9.70 -3.02 -20.89
N ASN A 111 8.69 -3.24 -21.73
CA ASN A 111 7.43 -3.84 -21.41
C ASN A 111 7.62 -5.23 -20.80
N THR A 112 6.95 -5.52 -19.69
CA THR A 112 6.40 -6.85 -19.44
C THR A 112 5.08 -6.72 -18.71
N ASP A 113 4.01 -6.52 -19.46
CA ASP A 113 2.72 -7.12 -19.14
C ASP A 113 2.77 -8.58 -19.64
N PRO A 114 2.97 -9.60 -18.78
CA PRO A 114 2.74 -10.97 -19.19
C PRO A 114 1.24 -11.26 -19.08
N GLU A 115 0.62 -11.51 -20.23
CA GLU A 115 -0.46 -12.47 -20.46
C GLU A 115 -1.50 -12.68 -19.33
N ASN A 116 -2.61 -11.96 -19.39
CA ASN A 116 -3.88 -12.50 -18.89
C ASN A 116 -4.54 -13.34 -20.00
N ASN A 117 -4.14 -14.61 -20.05
CA ASN A 117 -4.86 -15.66 -20.77
C ASN A 117 -6.17 -15.97 -20.02
N SER A 118 -7.25 -15.32 -20.41
CA SER A 118 -8.61 -15.75 -20.11
C SER A 118 -9.25 -16.30 -21.39
N GLY A 119 -9.35 -17.62 -21.45
CA GLY A 119 -9.83 -18.37 -22.60
C GLY A 119 -11.28 -18.09 -22.96
N GLY A 120 -11.55 -18.14 -24.26
CA GLY A 120 -12.88 -18.14 -24.83
C GLY A 120 -12.78 -18.69 -26.25
N LYS A 121 -12.88 -20.01 -26.37
CA LYS A 121 -13.07 -20.71 -27.64
C LYS A 121 -14.24 -20.08 -28.38
N ASP A 122 -14.05 -19.70 -29.65
CA ASP A 122 -15.01 -20.02 -30.70
C ASP A 122 -14.37 -19.81 -32.08
N ARG A 123 -13.82 -20.91 -32.59
CA ARG A 123 -13.53 -21.10 -34.00
C ARG A 123 -14.79 -21.62 -34.66
N ILE A 124 -15.62 -20.77 -35.26
CA ILE A 124 -16.52 -21.22 -36.33
C ILE A 124 -16.45 -20.25 -37.50
N SER A 125 -15.94 -20.80 -38.59
CA SER A 125 -15.87 -20.27 -39.95
C SER A 125 -17.23 -20.29 -40.66
N TYR A 126 -17.35 -19.39 -41.65
CA TYR A 126 -18.13 -19.48 -42.90
C TYR A 126 -19.66 -19.70 -42.86
N VAL A 127 -20.41 -18.70 -43.33
CA VAL A 127 -20.95 -18.63 -44.71
C VAL A 127 -21.24 -17.18 -45.10
#